data_AF-A0A6B3DLT4-F1
#
_entry.id   AF-A0A6B3DLT4-F1
#
_cell.length_a   1.000
_cell.length_b   1.000
_cell.length_c   1.000
_cell.angle_alpha   90.00
_cell.angle_beta   90.00
_cell.angle_gamma   90.00
#
_symmetry.space_group_name_H-M   'P 1'
#
loop_
_entity.id
_entity.type
_entity.pdbx_description
1 polymer ?
#
loop_
_entity_poly.entity_id
_entity_poly.type
_entity_poly.pdbx_seq_one_letter_code
_entity_poly.pdbx_strand_id
1 'polypeptide(L)'
;MTDRRPLSDVDLLVWAVVLGYREQQERTGITVLLQPFPPCPTCKAAVHESTVSWVREIGIQEEVTITPRPCEHSHWASLSDLKRINDHLSAMFYNLEQQTMTTDKIVQEARARLGQLAGTEETRQSQSANSIRDDLLHAIDFDIDQSTIAPAATMHEPTVTWDEAREHMIRFETERARRALAVVEAISRAMQPIAEAVRKAAEAFAQPAQQAPTGRRRDRPAWQSPYGPARRR
;
A
#
# COMPACT_ATOMS: atom_id res chain seq x y z
N MET A 1 35.93 12.72 -5.02
CA MET A 1 34.50 13.06 -5.13
C MET A 1 33.81 11.87 -5.76
N THR A 2 32.90 11.21 -5.04
CA THR A 2 32.10 10.11 -5.60
C THR A 2 30.99 10.72 -6.45
N ASP A 3 30.94 10.37 -7.73
CA ASP A 3 29.84 10.78 -8.62
C ASP A 3 28.51 10.26 -8.05
N ARG A 4 27.63 11.18 -7.64
CA ARG A 4 26.26 10.85 -7.20
C ARG A 4 25.38 10.67 -8.44
N ARG A 5 24.71 9.51 -8.56
CA ARG A 5 23.80 9.21 -9.68
C ARG A 5 22.36 8.98 -9.22
N PRO A 6 21.35 9.48 -9.94
CA PRO A 6 19.96 9.19 -9.60
C PRO A 6 19.66 7.70 -9.76
N LEU A 7 18.80 7.15 -8.91
CA LEU A 7 18.26 5.80 -9.06
C LEU A 7 17.12 5.79 -10.08
N SER A 8 17.06 4.72 -10.90
CA SER A 8 15.85 4.43 -11.66
C SER A 8 14.73 3.99 -10.73
N ASP A 9 13.46 4.15 -11.11
CA ASP A 9 12.33 3.70 -10.28
C ASP A 9 12.39 2.21 -9.95
N VAL A 10 12.88 1.40 -10.90
CA VAL A 10 13.07 -0.04 -10.71
C VAL A 10 14.13 -0.30 -9.65
N ASP A 11 15.30 0.34 -9.79
CA ASP A 11 16.37 0.17 -8.82
C ASP A 11 15.95 0.70 -7.44
N LEU A 12 15.28 1.86 -7.40
CA LEU A 12 14.78 2.47 -6.16
C LEU A 12 13.79 1.53 -5.45
N LEU A 13 12.83 0.95 -6.18
CA LEU A 13 11.86 0.00 -5.63
C LEU A 13 12.55 -1.26 -5.11
N VAL A 14 13.47 -1.85 -5.89
CA VAL A 14 14.23 -3.03 -5.47
C VAL A 14 15.03 -2.75 -4.19
N TRP A 15 15.76 -1.64 -4.15
CA TRP A 15 16.56 -1.25 -2.99
C TRP A 15 15.68 -0.98 -1.76
N ALA A 16 14.59 -0.23 -1.92
CA ALA A 16 13.67 0.08 -0.83
C ALA A 16 13.04 -1.19 -0.22
N VAL A 17 12.61 -2.15 -1.06
CA VAL A 17 12.04 -3.42 -0.61
C VAL A 17 13.08 -4.25 0.15
N VAL A 18 14.29 -4.43 -0.40
CA VAL A 18 15.32 -5.25 0.25
C VAL A 18 15.79 -4.63 1.56
N LEU A 19 15.99 -3.31 1.60
CA LEU A 19 16.41 -2.61 2.81
C LEU A 19 15.33 -2.67 3.90
N GLY A 20 14.08 -2.34 3.57
CA GLY A 20 12.99 -2.39 4.56
C GLY A 20 12.70 -3.81 5.04
N TYR A 21 12.81 -4.83 4.18
CA TYR A 21 12.61 -6.21 4.59
C TYR A 21 13.73 -6.68 5.55
N ARG A 22 14.98 -6.30 5.29
CA ARG A 22 16.10 -6.60 6.20
C ARG A 22 15.95 -5.90 7.54
N GLU A 23 15.58 -4.62 7.53
CA GLU A 23 15.28 -3.89 8.77
C GLU A 23 14.17 -4.59 9.57
N GLN A 24 13.13 -5.09 8.90
CA GLN A 24 12.07 -5.88 9.54
C GLN A 24 12.60 -7.21 10.10
N GLN A 25 13.47 -7.91 9.39
CA GLN A 25 14.10 -9.16 9.86
C GLN A 25 14.98 -8.92 11.10
N GLU A 26 15.75 -7.84 11.10
CA GLU A 26 16.57 -7.43 12.25
C GLU A 26 15.69 -7.12 13.47
N ARG A 27 14.59 -6.37 13.26
CA ARG A 27 13.60 -6.07 14.33
C ARG A 27 12.92 -7.32 14.88
N THR A 28 12.70 -8.34 14.06
CA THR A 28 12.01 -9.59 14.46
C THR A 28 12.96 -10.68 14.96
N GLY A 29 14.28 -10.45 14.91
CA GLY A 29 15.29 -11.43 15.32
C GLY A 29 15.41 -12.64 14.38
N ILE A 30 14.86 -12.54 13.16
CA ILE A 30 14.99 -13.59 12.15
C ILE A 30 16.41 -13.54 11.59
N THR A 31 17.18 -14.59 11.83
CA THR A 31 18.62 -14.67 11.46
C THR A 31 18.88 -14.93 9.98
N VAL A 32 17.86 -15.32 9.21
CA VAL A 32 18.00 -15.54 7.76
C VAL A 32 17.83 -14.20 7.04
N LEU A 33 18.92 -13.42 6.99
CA LEU A 33 18.94 -12.18 6.23
C LEU A 33 18.75 -12.48 4.74
N LEU A 34 17.89 -11.69 4.08
CA LEU A 34 17.67 -11.76 2.64
C LEU A 34 18.97 -11.44 1.89
N GLN A 35 19.74 -12.48 1.56
CA GLN A 35 20.98 -12.39 0.80
C GLN A 35 20.80 -12.94 -0.62
N PRO A 36 21.50 -12.36 -1.62
CA PRO A 36 22.41 -11.19 -1.54
C PRO A 36 21.69 -9.83 -1.57
N PHE A 37 22.40 -8.72 -1.34
CA PHE A 37 21.86 -7.39 -1.69
C PHE A 37 21.66 -7.25 -3.22
N PRO A 38 20.85 -6.29 -3.69
CA PRO A 38 20.78 -5.97 -5.12
C PRO A 38 22.17 -5.56 -5.63
N PRO A 39 22.53 -5.91 -6.88
CA PRO A 39 23.81 -5.49 -7.46
C PRO A 39 23.84 -3.96 -7.62
N CYS A 40 25.04 -3.37 -7.58
CA CYS A 40 25.20 -1.93 -7.76
C CYS A 40 24.59 -1.49 -9.11
N PRO A 41 23.68 -0.49 -9.16
CA PRO A 41 23.08 -0.03 -10.41
C PRO A 41 24.10 0.43 -11.46
N THR A 42 25.23 1.02 -11.02
CA THR A 42 26.30 1.54 -11.90
C THR A 42 27.20 0.44 -12.43
N CYS A 43 27.90 -0.30 -11.57
CA CYS A 43 28.95 -1.24 -11.99
C CYS A 43 28.52 -2.71 -12.00
N LYS A 44 27.28 -3.01 -11.57
CA LYS A 44 26.74 -4.36 -11.42
C LYS A 44 27.54 -5.28 -10.48
N ALA A 45 28.49 -4.72 -9.72
CA ALA A 45 29.22 -5.47 -8.71
C ALA A 45 28.28 -6.03 -7.65
N ALA A 46 28.62 -7.22 -7.14
CA ALA A 46 27.93 -7.82 -6.00
C ALA A 46 28.07 -6.91 -4.79
N VAL A 47 26.98 -6.76 -4.04
CA VAL A 47 26.92 -5.91 -2.86
C VAL A 47 26.85 -6.78 -1.61
N HIS A 48 27.71 -6.50 -0.65
CA HIS A 48 27.75 -7.20 0.65
C HIS A 48 27.16 -6.37 1.78
N GLU A 49 27.23 -5.05 1.63
CA GLU A 49 26.80 -4.07 2.62
C GLU A 49 26.36 -2.80 1.87
N SER A 50 25.41 -2.05 2.42
CA SER A 50 25.02 -0.75 1.90
C SER A 50 24.82 0.22 3.05
N THR A 51 25.33 1.44 2.90
CA THR A 51 24.97 2.54 3.80
C THR A 51 23.83 3.34 3.21
N VAL A 52 22.89 3.74 4.06
CA VAL A 52 21.76 4.60 3.71
C VAL A 52 21.86 5.86 4.55
N SER A 53 21.82 7.02 3.91
CA SER A 53 21.78 8.32 4.59
C SER A 53 20.64 9.18 4.06
N TRP A 54 20.05 9.94 4.97
CA TRP A 54 19.02 10.93 4.66
C TRP A 54 19.66 12.31 4.73
N VAL A 55 19.57 13.07 3.64
CA VAL A 55 20.02 14.45 3.60
C VAL A 55 18.79 15.33 3.69
N ARG A 56 18.67 16.05 4.81
CA ARG A 56 17.63 17.05 5.03
C ARG A 56 18.29 18.40 5.14
N GLU A 57 18.29 19.15 4.06
CA GLU A 57 18.84 20.50 4.03
C GLU A 57 17.66 21.49 4.14
N ILE A 58 17.76 22.45 5.06
CA ILE A 58 16.63 23.33 5.41
C ILE A 58 16.23 24.15 4.18
N GLY A 59 15.00 23.94 3.68
CA GLY A 59 14.49 24.59 2.47
C GLY A 59 14.81 23.84 1.16
N ILE A 60 15.46 22.68 1.23
CA ILE A 60 15.82 21.84 0.09
C ILE A 60 15.08 20.49 0.20
N GLN A 61 14.89 19.85 -0.95
CA GLN A 61 14.20 18.57 -1.06
C GLN A 61 14.86 17.49 -0.18
N GLU A 62 14.05 16.68 0.49
CA GLU A 62 14.53 15.52 1.24
C GLU A 62 15.03 14.45 0.25
N GLU A 63 16.30 14.06 0.38
CA GLU A 63 16.93 13.04 -0.47
C GLU A 63 17.37 11.83 0.37
N VAL A 64 17.17 10.64 -0.20
CA VAL A 64 17.79 9.41 0.29
C VAL A 64 19.01 9.10 -0.55
N THR A 65 20.11 8.74 0.10
CA THR A 65 21.35 8.31 -0.57
C THR A 65 21.69 6.89 -0.15
N ILE A 66 21.97 6.03 -1.13
CA ILE A 66 22.37 4.63 -0.96
C ILE A 66 23.80 4.48 -1.51
N THR A 67 24.70 3.93 -0.70
CA THR A 67 26.09 3.68 -1.09
C THR A 67 26.44 2.20 -0.93
N PRO A 68 26.37 1.40 -2.00
CA PRO A 68 26.69 -0.02 -1.96
C PRO A 68 28.21 -0.29 -1.86
N ARG A 69 28.60 -1.27 -1.05
CA ARG A 69 29.98 -1.74 -0.88
C ARG A 69 30.21 -3.10 -1.55
N PRO A 70 31.38 -3.33 -2.17
CA PRO A 70 32.62 -2.56 -1.98
C PRO A 70 32.83 -1.42 -3.00
N CYS A 71 31.93 -1.21 -3.96
CA CYS A 71 32.19 -0.28 -5.06
C CYS A 71 32.05 1.21 -4.71
N GLU A 72 31.38 1.53 -3.60
CA GLU A 72 31.20 2.90 -3.07
C GLU A 72 30.55 3.91 -4.03
N HIS A 73 29.85 3.45 -5.08
CA HIS A 73 29.03 4.32 -5.91
C HIS A 73 27.89 4.92 -5.09
N SER A 74 27.73 6.24 -5.16
CA SER A 74 26.67 6.93 -4.44
C SER A 74 25.45 7.09 -5.35
N HIS A 75 24.31 6.62 -4.86
CA HIS A 75 23.04 6.66 -5.57
C HIS A 75 22.05 7.49 -4.78
N TRP A 76 21.25 8.33 -5.42
CA TRP A 76 20.28 9.17 -4.72
C TRP A 76 18.88 9.06 -5.33
N ALA A 77 17.87 9.36 -4.52
CA ALA A 77 16.50 9.55 -4.97
C ALA A 77 15.84 10.64 -4.13
N SER A 78 14.96 11.41 -4.76
CA SER A 78 14.18 12.43 -4.06
C SER A 78 13.01 11.80 -3.30
N LEU A 79 12.46 12.52 -2.32
CA LEU A 79 11.20 12.13 -1.68
C LEU A 79 10.04 11.99 -2.69
N SER A 80 10.05 12.77 -3.77
CA SER A 80 9.05 12.66 -4.84
C SER A 80 9.15 11.33 -5.57
N ASP A 81 10.37 10.84 -5.83
CA ASP A 81 10.60 9.52 -6.44
C ASP A 81 10.13 8.40 -5.51
N LEU A 82 10.41 8.51 -4.21
CA LEU A 82 9.91 7.58 -3.20
C LEU A 82 8.38 7.57 -3.13
N LYS A 83 7.73 8.73 -3.20
CA LYS A 83 6.26 8.83 -3.25
C LYS A 83 5.70 8.16 -4.50
N ARG A 84 6.33 8.32 -5.65
CA ARG A 84 5.91 7.70 -6.92
C ARG A 84 5.91 6.17 -6.84
N ILE A 85 6.89 5.57 -6.16
CA ILE A 85 6.98 4.11 -6.02
C ILE A 85 6.25 3.54 -4.79
N ASN A 86 5.67 4.38 -3.92
CA ASN A 86 5.16 3.97 -2.60
C ASN A 86 4.03 2.92 -2.68
N ASP A 87 3.15 3.03 -3.67
CA ASP A 87 2.06 2.06 -3.85
C ASP A 87 2.61 0.69 -4.26
N HIS A 88 3.64 0.66 -5.10
CA HIS A 88 4.33 -0.58 -5.48
C HIS A 88 5.11 -1.18 -4.32
N LEU A 89 5.78 -0.34 -3.53
CA LEU A 89 6.52 -0.74 -2.35
C LEU A 89 5.60 -1.46 -1.36
N SER A 90 4.46 -0.84 -1.05
CA SER A 90 3.44 -1.40 -0.14
C SER A 90 2.91 -2.74 -0.64
N ALA A 91 2.63 -2.86 -1.94
CA ALA A 91 2.17 -4.11 -2.53
C ALA A 91 3.24 -5.23 -2.54
N MET A 92 4.51 -4.87 -2.71
CA MET A 92 5.61 -5.85 -2.64
C MET A 92 5.85 -6.34 -1.21
N PHE A 93 5.76 -5.46 -0.20
CA PHE A 93 5.85 -5.89 1.20
C PHE A 93 4.73 -6.86 1.59
N TYR A 94 3.49 -6.59 1.15
CA TYR A 94 2.40 -7.53 1.36
C TYR A 94 2.70 -8.93 0.78
N ASN A 95 3.29 -9.00 -0.43
CA ASN A 95 3.69 -10.28 -1.03
C ASN A 95 4.82 -10.98 -0.25
N LEU A 96 5.77 -10.21 0.29
CA LEU A 96 6.88 -10.75 1.09
C LEU A 96 6.43 -11.38 2.41
N GLU A 97 5.35 -10.86 3.00
CA GLU A 97 4.77 -11.45 4.21
C GLU A 97 4.09 -12.81 3.93
N GLN A 98 3.55 -12.98 2.72
CA GLN A 98 2.86 -14.20 2.30
C GLN A 98 3.82 -15.26 1.74
N GLN A 99 4.98 -14.85 1.21
CA GLN A 99 5.91 -15.75 0.53
C GLN A 99 7.38 -15.38 0.80
N THR A 100 8.21 -16.40 1.02
CA THR A 100 9.66 -16.24 1.00
C THR A 100 10.14 -15.87 -0.41
N MET A 101 10.56 -14.62 -0.60
CA MET A 101 11.15 -14.16 -1.87
C MET A 101 12.67 -14.11 -1.76
N THR A 102 13.35 -14.39 -2.88
CA THR A 102 14.78 -14.13 -3.06
C THR A 102 14.97 -12.74 -3.66
N THR A 103 16.18 -12.18 -3.57
CA THR A 103 16.52 -10.89 -4.19
C THR A 103 16.22 -10.89 -5.69
N ASP A 104 16.51 -11.99 -6.41
CA ASP A 104 16.19 -12.11 -7.83
C ASP A 104 14.69 -12.05 -8.11
N LYS A 105 13.87 -12.68 -7.25
CA LYS A 105 12.40 -12.60 -7.37
C LYS A 105 11.91 -11.18 -7.10
N ILE A 106 12.49 -10.47 -6.13
CA ILE A 106 12.18 -9.05 -5.87
C ILE A 106 12.51 -8.21 -7.10
N VAL A 107 13.67 -8.42 -7.73
CA VAL A 107 14.06 -7.71 -8.97
C VAL A 107 13.09 -7.99 -10.11
N GLN A 108 12.70 -9.25 -10.32
CA GLN A 108 11.73 -9.62 -11.36
C GLN A 108 10.35 -8.99 -11.12
N GLU A 109 9.86 -9.05 -9.88
CA GLU A 109 8.56 -8.49 -9.49
C GLU A 109 8.55 -6.96 -9.62
N ALA A 110 9.61 -6.27 -9.17
CA ALA A 110 9.74 -4.83 -9.33
C ALA A 110 9.71 -4.40 -10.80
N ARG A 111 10.44 -5.12 -11.67
CA ARG A 111 10.41 -4.91 -13.12
C ARG A 111 9.04 -5.16 -13.72
N ALA A 112 8.34 -6.22 -13.30
CA ALA A 112 7.00 -6.53 -13.78
C ALA A 112 6.01 -5.41 -13.44
N ARG A 113 6.06 -4.89 -12.21
CA ARG A 113 5.15 -3.82 -11.74
C ARG A 113 5.37 -2.50 -12.46
N LEU A 114 6.62 -2.09 -12.59
CA LEU A 114 6.94 -0.81 -13.23
C LEU A 114 6.90 -0.90 -14.77
N GLY A 115 7.19 -2.08 -15.34
CA GLY A 115 7.04 -2.33 -16.78
C GLY A 115 5.58 -2.30 -17.25
N GLN A 116 4.63 -2.72 -16.40
CA GLN A 116 3.19 -2.60 -16.67
C GLN A 116 2.71 -1.14 -16.74
N LEU A 117 3.36 -0.23 -16.00
CA LEU A 117 3.04 1.20 -16.07
C LEU A 117 3.51 1.85 -17.37
N ALA A 118 4.72 1.54 -17.82
CA ALA A 118 5.22 2.04 -19.10
C ALA A 118 4.30 1.68 -20.29
N GLY A 119 3.69 0.48 -20.25
CA GLY A 119 2.71 0.07 -21.26
C GLY A 119 1.29 0.64 -21.08
N THR A 120 0.94 1.12 -19.88
CA THR A 120 -0.39 1.68 -19.60
C THR A 120 -0.44 3.21 -19.67
N GLU A 121 0.70 3.90 -19.52
CA GLU A 121 0.80 5.35 -19.67
C GLU A 121 0.57 5.83 -21.12
N GLU A 122 1.03 5.10 -22.14
CA GLU A 122 0.69 5.39 -23.55
C GLU A 122 -0.82 5.26 -23.82
N THR A 123 -1.51 4.40 -23.06
CA THR A 123 -2.97 4.23 -23.17
C THR A 123 -3.75 5.29 -22.36
N ARG A 124 -3.21 5.75 -21.23
CA ARG A 124 -3.84 6.76 -20.35
C ARG A 124 -3.61 8.21 -20.79
N GLN A 125 -2.48 8.55 -21.41
CA GLN A 125 -2.25 9.90 -21.93
C GLN A 125 -3.24 10.28 -23.04
N SER A 126 -3.82 9.29 -23.72
CA SER A 126 -4.89 9.49 -24.71
C SER A 126 -6.28 9.76 -24.10
N GLN A 127 -6.49 9.49 -22.80
CA GLN A 127 -7.79 9.65 -22.14
C GLN A 127 -7.80 10.72 -21.03
N SER A 128 -6.65 11.11 -20.49
CA SER A 128 -6.57 11.99 -19.30
C SER A 128 -6.19 13.45 -19.59
N ALA A 129 -5.74 13.80 -20.80
CA ALA A 129 -5.24 15.14 -21.10
C ALA A 129 -6.34 16.23 -21.16
N ASN A 130 -7.62 15.86 -21.23
CA ASN A 130 -8.73 16.82 -21.34
C ASN A 130 -9.57 17.02 -20.07
N SER A 131 -9.28 16.33 -18.95
CA SER A 131 -10.16 16.38 -17.76
C SER A 131 -9.54 16.95 -16.49
N ILE A 132 -8.21 16.93 -16.33
CA ILE A 132 -7.57 17.30 -15.05
C ILE A 132 -7.15 18.79 -15.02
N ARG A 133 -7.06 19.44 -16.19
CA ARG A 133 -6.59 20.82 -16.27
C ARG A 133 -7.63 21.86 -15.82
N ASP A 134 -8.92 21.54 -15.85
CA ASP A 134 -9.98 22.47 -15.41
C ASP A 134 -10.26 22.42 -13.90
N ASP A 135 -9.97 21.31 -13.20
CA ASP A 135 -10.28 21.18 -11.77
C ASP A 135 -9.19 21.76 -10.84
N LEU A 136 -7.95 21.91 -11.31
CA LEU A 136 -6.81 22.35 -10.46
C LEU A 136 -6.63 23.88 -10.38
N LEU A 137 -7.36 24.66 -11.18
CA LEU A 137 -7.30 26.13 -11.17
C LEU A 137 -8.31 26.79 -10.19
N HIS A 138 -9.06 26.01 -9.41
CA HIS A 138 -10.06 26.53 -8.47
C HIS A 138 -9.81 26.18 -6.99
N ALA A 139 -8.73 25.49 -6.64
CA ALA A 139 -8.54 24.94 -5.30
C ALA A 139 -7.40 25.57 -4.46
N ILE A 140 -6.66 26.57 -4.95
CA ILE A 140 -5.52 27.14 -4.20
C ILE A 140 -5.61 28.66 -4.14
N ASP A 141 -6.55 29.15 -3.34
CA ASP A 141 -6.40 30.42 -2.60
C ASP A 141 -6.18 30.01 -1.13
N PHE A 142 -4.92 29.89 -0.73
CA PHE A 142 -4.53 29.71 0.66
C PHE A 142 -3.67 30.93 1.05
N ASP A 143 -4.33 31.93 1.64
CA ASP A 143 -3.68 33.09 2.24
C ASP A 143 -2.74 32.62 3.36
N ILE A 144 -1.45 32.49 3.04
CA ILE A 144 -0.39 32.36 4.03
C ILE A 144 0.16 33.77 4.25
N ASP A 145 -0.25 34.36 5.37
CA ASP A 145 0.25 35.66 5.84
C ASP A 145 1.75 35.54 6.19
N GLN A 146 2.63 36.05 5.32
CA GLN A 146 4.09 35.96 5.44
C GLN A 146 4.69 37.04 6.36
N SER A 147 3.90 37.87 7.04
CA SER A 147 4.42 39.05 7.75
C SER A 147 5.00 38.80 9.16
N THR A 148 5.29 37.55 9.55
CA THR A 148 5.82 37.24 10.91
C THR A 148 7.14 36.46 10.86
N ILE A 149 8.12 36.94 10.10
CA ILE A 149 9.50 36.45 10.18
C ILE A 149 10.26 37.34 11.17
N ALA A 150 10.34 36.88 12.42
CA ALA A 150 11.19 37.48 13.44
C ALA A 150 12.68 37.31 13.06
N PRO A 151 13.56 38.27 13.40
CA PRO A 151 14.98 38.18 13.07
C PRO A 151 15.65 36.99 13.78
N ALA A 152 16.57 36.36 13.05
CA ALA A 152 17.31 35.17 13.42
C ALA A 152 17.89 35.24 14.84
N ALA A 153 17.18 34.63 15.78
CA ALA A 153 17.78 34.21 17.04
C ALA A 153 18.80 33.10 16.70
N THR A 154 20.02 33.27 17.19
CA THR A 154 21.06 32.24 17.20
C THR A 154 20.47 30.93 17.74
N MET A 155 20.13 30.01 16.84
CA MET A 155 19.67 28.68 17.20
C MET A 155 20.86 27.93 17.80
N HIS A 156 20.84 27.76 19.13
CA HIS A 156 21.56 26.65 19.73
C HIS A 156 20.96 25.37 19.13
N GLU A 157 21.77 24.62 18.38
CA GLU A 157 21.41 23.25 17.99
C GLU A 157 21.08 22.49 19.28
N PRO A 158 19.81 22.07 19.49
CA PRO A 158 19.53 21.19 20.60
C PRO A 158 20.28 19.89 20.31
N THR A 159 21.34 19.62 21.07
CA THR A 159 22.00 18.32 21.07
C THR A 159 21.03 17.32 21.69
N VAL A 160 20.09 16.83 20.88
CA VAL A 160 19.23 15.70 21.25
C VAL A 160 20.14 14.51 21.40
N THR A 161 20.22 14.00 22.61
CA THR A 161 20.99 12.78 22.89
C THR A 161 20.29 11.58 22.24
N TRP A 162 21.06 10.54 21.90
CA TRP A 162 20.49 9.32 21.29
C TRP A 162 19.38 8.68 22.14
N ASP A 163 19.44 8.83 23.45
CA ASP A 163 18.42 8.32 24.38
C ASP A 163 17.11 9.12 24.28
N GLU A 164 17.17 10.44 24.14
CA GLU A 164 16.00 11.29 23.90
C GLU A 164 15.38 10.97 22.54
N ALA A 165 16.19 10.80 21.49
CA ALA A 165 15.70 10.42 20.17
C ALA A 165 14.99 9.04 20.20
N ARG A 166 15.52 8.09 20.96
CA ARG A 166 14.91 6.76 21.17
C ARG A 166 13.57 6.87 21.91
N GLU A 167 13.48 7.71 22.95
CA GLU A 167 12.22 7.93 23.67
C GLU A 167 11.16 8.58 22.76
N HIS A 168 11.56 9.56 21.95
CA HIS A 168 10.68 10.20 20.97
C HIS A 168 10.16 9.22 19.93
N MET A 169 11.01 8.32 19.43
CA MET A 169 10.61 7.30 18.47
C MET A 169 9.64 6.30 19.08
N ILE A 170 9.90 5.81 20.30
CA ILE A 170 8.98 4.92 21.01
C ILE A 170 7.63 5.61 21.20
N ARG A 171 7.62 6.86 21.69
CA ARG A 171 6.38 7.63 21.90
C ARG A 171 5.60 7.78 20.59
N PHE A 172 6.28 8.04 19.48
CA PHE A 172 5.65 8.18 18.17
C PHE A 172 5.04 6.86 17.69
N GLU A 173 5.75 5.74 17.82
CA GLU A 173 5.24 4.41 17.47
C GLU A 173 4.06 4.01 18.35
N THR A 174 4.11 4.29 19.65
CA THR A 174 3.00 3.99 20.57
C THR A 174 1.75 4.80 20.22
N GLU A 175 1.93 6.08 19.90
CA GLU A 175 0.83 6.96 19.52
C GLU A 175 0.23 6.58 18.17
N ARG A 176 1.08 6.15 17.21
CA ARG A 176 0.63 5.60 15.93
C ARG A 176 -0.18 4.31 16.11
N ALA A 177 0.28 3.40 16.97
CA ALA A 177 -0.44 2.16 17.29
C ALA A 177 -1.79 2.45 17.96
N ARG A 178 -1.83 3.40 18.91
CA ARG A 178 -3.07 3.84 19.55
C ARG A 178 -4.07 4.40 18.53
N ARG A 179 -3.62 5.27 17.61
CA ARG A 179 -4.47 5.83 16.55
C ARG A 179 -4.98 4.75 15.60
N ALA A 180 -4.16 3.79 15.22
CA ALA A 180 -4.58 2.67 14.38
C ALA A 180 -5.68 1.84 15.05
N LEU A 181 -5.52 1.51 16.34
CA LEU A 181 -6.55 0.79 17.12
C LEU A 181 -7.86 1.59 17.21
N ALA A 182 -7.79 2.90 17.42
CA ALA A 182 -8.98 3.75 17.47
C ALA A 182 -9.74 3.78 16.12
N VAL A 183 -9.02 3.78 15.00
CA VAL A 183 -9.64 3.69 13.66
C VAL A 183 -10.30 2.34 13.45
N VAL A 184 -9.63 1.23 13.80
CA VAL A 184 -10.19 -0.12 13.71
C VAL A 184 -11.45 -0.26 14.57
N GLU A 185 -11.44 0.28 15.79
CA GLU A 185 -12.60 0.27 16.67
C GLU A 185 -13.76 1.09 16.10
N ALA A 186 -13.49 2.27 15.56
CA ALA A 186 -14.49 3.11 14.90
C ALA A 186 -15.13 2.40 13.70
N ILE A 187 -14.30 1.75 12.86
CA ILE A 187 -14.78 0.95 11.72
C ILE A 187 -15.63 -0.22 12.22
N SER A 188 -15.18 -0.95 13.24
CA SER A 188 -15.92 -2.07 13.81
C SER A 188 -17.30 -1.64 14.32
N ARG A 189 -17.38 -0.50 15.03
CA ARG A 189 -18.68 0.05 15.49
C ARG A 189 -19.57 0.45 14.31
N ALA A 190 -19.01 1.07 13.28
CA ALA A 190 -19.75 1.46 12.08
C ALA A 190 -20.26 0.26 11.28
N MET A 191 -19.52 -0.85 11.27
CA MET A 191 -19.88 -2.09 10.54
C MET A 191 -20.82 -3.02 11.32
N GLN A 192 -20.95 -2.84 12.64
CA GLN A 192 -21.82 -3.65 13.49
C GLN A 192 -23.30 -3.73 13.02
N PRO A 193 -23.97 -2.64 12.59
CA PRO A 193 -25.33 -2.74 12.06
C PRO A 193 -25.41 -3.52 10.74
N ILE A 194 -24.36 -3.46 9.91
CA ILE A 194 -24.30 -4.21 8.64
C ILE A 194 -24.14 -5.70 8.94
N ALA A 195 -23.24 -6.07 9.85
CA ALA A 195 -23.06 -7.45 10.27
C ALA A 195 -24.37 -8.04 10.84
N GLU A 196 -25.12 -7.26 11.62
CA GLU A 196 -26.42 -7.67 12.15
C GLU A 196 -27.47 -7.85 11.05
N ALA A 197 -27.51 -6.95 10.07
CA ALA A 197 -28.42 -7.06 8.92
C ALA A 197 -28.12 -8.30 8.08
N VAL A 198 -26.83 -8.59 7.83
CA VAL A 198 -26.39 -9.80 7.12
C VAL A 198 -26.78 -11.07 7.88
N ARG A 199 -26.59 -11.09 9.21
CA ARG A 199 -26.99 -12.23 10.05
C ARG A 199 -28.51 -12.48 9.98
N LYS A 200 -29.32 -11.43 10.13
CA LYS A 200 -30.78 -11.53 10.02
C LYS A 200 -31.24 -12.01 8.64
N ALA A 201 -30.59 -11.55 7.58
CA ALA A 201 -30.86 -12.02 6.22
C ALA A 201 -30.52 -13.51 6.10
N ALA A 202 -29.36 -13.95 6.57
CA ALA A 202 -28.96 -15.35 6.55
C ALA A 202 -29.92 -16.25 7.33
N GLU A 203 -30.41 -15.82 8.50
CA GLU A 203 -31.43 -16.52 9.28
C GLU A 203 -32.76 -16.63 8.52
N ALA A 204 -33.18 -15.57 7.81
CA ALA A 204 -34.39 -15.58 7.00
C ALA A 204 -34.28 -16.56 5.81
N PHE A 205 -33.09 -16.71 5.22
CA PHE A 205 -32.84 -17.71 4.16
C PHE A 205 -32.69 -19.13 4.69
N ALA A 206 -32.20 -19.30 5.93
CA ALA A 206 -32.03 -20.60 6.57
C ALA A 206 -33.35 -21.16 7.12
N GLN A 207 -34.40 -20.34 7.28
CA GLN A 207 -35.72 -20.85 7.59
C GLN A 207 -36.20 -21.74 6.44
N PRO A 208 -36.39 -23.06 6.66
CA PRO A 208 -36.94 -23.92 5.63
C PRO A 208 -38.28 -23.35 5.24
N ALA A 209 -38.47 -23.10 3.94
CA ALA A 209 -39.72 -22.57 3.39
C ALA A 209 -40.89 -23.27 4.07
N GLN A 210 -41.58 -22.57 4.98
CA GLN A 210 -42.73 -23.10 5.66
C GLN A 210 -43.67 -23.60 4.57
N GLN A 211 -43.89 -24.90 4.61
CA GLN A 211 -44.57 -25.68 3.59
C GLN A 211 -45.75 -24.89 3.06
N ALA A 212 -45.75 -24.65 1.75
CA ALA A 212 -46.88 -24.07 1.05
C ALA A 212 -48.16 -24.76 1.54
N PRO A 213 -49.24 -24.00 1.86
CA PRO A 213 -50.45 -24.58 2.40
C PRO A 213 -50.88 -25.77 1.56
N THR A 214 -50.87 -26.95 2.18
CA THR A 214 -51.36 -28.21 1.61
C THR A 214 -52.86 -28.10 1.43
N GLY A 215 -53.30 -27.42 0.38
CA GLY A 215 -54.69 -27.06 0.28
C GLY A 215 -55.05 -26.24 -0.94
N ARG A 216 -54.99 -26.88 -2.11
CA ARG A 216 -56.12 -26.92 -3.05
C ARG A 216 -55.86 -28.02 -4.06
N ARG A 217 -56.54 -29.15 -3.84
CA ARG A 217 -56.82 -30.16 -4.87
C ARG A 217 -57.22 -29.41 -6.14
N ARG A 218 -56.35 -29.45 -7.15
CA ARG A 218 -56.76 -29.09 -8.50
C ARG A 218 -57.85 -30.08 -8.89
N ASP A 219 -59.06 -29.54 -9.05
CA ASP A 219 -60.11 -30.15 -9.85
C ASP A 219 -59.48 -30.72 -11.12
N ARG A 220 -59.45 -32.05 -11.23
CA ARG A 220 -59.18 -32.66 -12.51
C ARG A 220 -60.36 -32.33 -13.41
N PRO A 221 -60.13 -31.82 -14.63
CA PRO A 221 -61.21 -31.59 -15.57
C PRO A 221 -61.93 -32.91 -15.87
N ALA A 222 -63.26 -32.85 -15.94
CA ALA A 222 -64.18 -33.99 -15.91
C ALA A 222 -63.97 -35.08 -17.00
N TRP A 223 -63.09 -34.83 -17.98
CA TRP A 223 -62.79 -35.77 -19.06
C TRP A 223 -61.83 -36.91 -18.68
N GLN A 224 -61.19 -36.87 -17.50
CA GLN A 224 -60.29 -37.96 -17.02
C GLN A 224 -60.97 -39.01 -16.13
N SER A 225 -62.30 -39.03 -16.03
CA SER A 225 -63.00 -40.14 -15.35
C SER A 225 -62.96 -41.42 -16.19
N PRO A 226 -62.56 -42.58 -15.65
CA PRO A 226 -62.49 -43.85 -16.39
C PRO A 226 -63.86 -44.44 -16.77
N TYR A 227 -64.95 -43.87 -16.26
CA TYR A 227 -66.31 -44.22 -16.64
C TYR A 227 -66.86 -43.09 -17.54
N GLY A 228 -66.97 -43.36 -18.84
CA GLY A 228 -67.36 -42.39 -19.87
C GLY A 228 -68.78 -41.82 -19.71
N PRO A 229 -69.15 -40.78 -20.50
CA PRO A 229 -70.41 -40.07 -20.33
C PRO A 229 -71.62 -40.97 -20.62
N ALA A 230 -72.68 -40.78 -19.84
CA ALA A 230 -73.91 -41.55 -19.92
C ALA A 230 -74.56 -41.43 -21.30
N ARG A 231 -74.66 -42.56 -22.03
CA ARG A 231 -75.37 -42.64 -23.31
C ARG A 231 -76.86 -42.38 -23.09
N ARG A 232 -77.41 -41.35 -23.71
CA ARG A 232 -78.87 -41.24 -23.91
C ARG A 232 -79.26 -42.11 -25.12
N ARG A 233 -80.36 -42.83 -24.95
CA ARG A 233 -80.96 -43.80 -25.88
C ARG A 233 -81.31 -43.17 -27.22
#